data_AF-A0A2Z5JGB0-F1
#
_entry.id   AF-A0A2Z5JGB0-F1
#
_cell.length_a   1.000
_cell.length_b   1.000
_cell.length_c   1.000
_cell.angle_alpha   90.00
_cell.angle_beta   90.00
_cell.angle_gamma   90.00
#
_symmetry.space_group_name_H-M   'P 1'
#
loop_
_entity.id
_entity.type
_entity.pdbx_description
1 polymer ?
#
loop_
_entity_poly.entity_id
_entity_poly.type
_entity_poly.pdbx_seq_one_letter_code
_entity_poly.pdbx_strand_id
1 'polypeptide(L)'
;MPDQRLPHEGDFAMLPERERHIAGYVDALPEGAAMDIKSLARSQPLYGQMAVGSALRALGVAGHLRHVRCLIGEGGQVRWVTRTFWSRIARDNEWWEAFLAAEERGSAPQEAAAPLPPWVPTDPAASEASASVPAQPPVTTVPQQRTAEPEPQPEAEATVDRPSPAFLALARLGRTDSRLALSAADCAALEQAAAEWFARGVDADYLTRVLAAGLPASVDSPFGFVRRRLRDKIPPRLPAAAPVVPGTPVRRLIVECTECAVPGRPEAFRDGLCRPCRQLDPA
;
A
#
# COMPACT_ATOMS: atom_id res chain seq x y z
N MET A 1 -8.64 -16.08 12.70
CA MET A 1 -9.16 -15.14 13.73
C MET A 1 -8.20 -15.05 14.91
N PRO A 2 -7.89 -13.86 15.45
CA PRO A 2 -7.15 -13.72 16.71
C PRO A 2 -8.01 -14.11 17.93
N ASP A 3 -7.34 -14.46 19.03
CA ASP A 3 -7.89 -14.60 20.39
C ASP A 3 -9.17 -15.42 20.56
N GLN A 4 -9.32 -16.49 19.77
CA GLN A 4 -10.35 -17.50 20.03
C GLN A 4 -9.94 -18.37 21.23
N ARG A 5 -10.74 -18.31 22.31
CA ARG A 5 -10.64 -19.27 23.43
C ARG A 5 -10.93 -20.69 22.95
N LEU A 6 -10.43 -21.69 23.68
CA LEU A 6 -10.85 -23.09 23.51
C LEU A 6 -12.37 -23.23 23.70
N PRO A 7 -13.04 -24.16 22.99
CA PRO A 7 -14.47 -24.43 23.18
C PRO A 7 -14.81 -24.83 24.62
N HIS A 8 -15.98 -24.39 25.10
CA HIS A 8 -16.49 -24.65 26.43
C HIS A 8 -17.98 -25.00 26.40
N GLU A 9 -18.45 -25.83 27.33
CA GLU A 9 -19.84 -26.33 27.38
C GLU A 9 -20.90 -25.22 27.51
N GLY A 10 -20.51 -24.06 28.05
CA GLY A 10 -21.34 -22.86 28.15
C GLY A 10 -21.31 -21.90 26.95
N ASP A 11 -20.58 -22.21 25.87
CA ASP A 11 -20.55 -21.37 24.67
C ASP A 11 -21.94 -21.30 24.03
N PHE A 12 -22.28 -20.13 23.49
CA PHE A 12 -23.57 -19.83 22.85
C PHE A 12 -24.83 -20.03 23.74
N ALA A 13 -24.68 -20.29 25.05
CA ALA A 13 -25.79 -20.61 25.96
C ALA A 13 -26.87 -19.52 26.07
N MET A 14 -26.52 -18.26 25.78
CA MET A 14 -27.45 -17.12 25.75
C MET A 14 -28.28 -17.02 24.46
N LEU A 15 -28.02 -17.88 23.46
CA LEU A 15 -28.76 -17.91 22.20
C LEU A 15 -29.93 -18.91 22.24
N PRO A 16 -31.04 -18.63 21.53
CA PRO A 16 -32.12 -19.60 21.35
C PRO A 16 -31.60 -20.92 20.75
N GLU A 17 -32.34 -22.01 20.98
CA GLU A 17 -31.89 -23.38 20.68
C GLU A 17 -31.40 -23.58 19.24
N ARG A 18 -32.14 -23.06 18.25
CA ARG A 18 -31.76 -23.12 16.82
C ARG A 18 -30.46 -22.36 16.56
N GLU A 19 -30.38 -21.11 17.00
CA GLU A 19 -29.20 -20.25 16.84
C GLU A 19 -27.97 -20.86 17.51
N ARG A 20 -28.11 -21.44 18.71
CA ARG A 20 -27.07 -22.18 19.44
C ARG A 20 -26.63 -23.45 18.71
N HIS A 21 -27.55 -24.23 18.15
CA HIS A 21 -27.21 -25.40 17.34
C HIS A 21 -26.45 -25.01 16.06
N ILE A 22 -26.92 -23.98 15.34
CA ILE A 22 -26.23 -23.48 14.13
C ILE A 22 -24.86 -22.88 14.49
N ALA A 23 -24.74 -22.17 15.61
CA ALA A 23 -23.47 -21.64 16.11
C ALA A 23 -22.48 -22.76 16.39
N GLY A 24 -22.85 -23.79 17.15
CA GLY A 24 -21.97 -24.93 17.44
C GLY A 24 -21.54 -25.69 16.18
N TYR A 25 -22.42 -25.79 15.17
CA TYR A 25 -22.03 -26.36 13.87
C TYR A 25 -21.03 -25.47 13.11
N VAL A 26 -21.29 -24.16 13.03
CA VAL A 26 -20.40 -23.18 12.36
C VAL A 26 -19.04 -23.09 13.04
N ASP A 27 -19.01 -23.17 14.37
CA ASP A 27 -17.80 -23.10 15.20
C ASP A 27 -16.89 -24.33 15.08
N ALA A 28 -17.44 -25.45 14.63
CA ALA A 28 -16.72 -26.69 14.33
C ALA A 28 -16.25 -26.81 12.86
N LEU A 29 -16.51 -25.80 12.01
CA LEU A 29 -16.05 -25.81 10.62
C LEU A 29 -14.54 -25.53 10.51
N PRO A 30 -13.85 -26.14 9.53
CA PRO A 30 -12.47 -25.77 9.23
C PRO A 30 -12.41 -24.34 8.65
N GLU A 31 -11.30 -23.64 8.92
CA GLU A 31 -11.03 -22.30 8.39
C GLU A 31 -11.13 -22.29 6.84
N GLY A 32 -11.79 -21.28 6.28
CA GLY A 32 -12.10 -21.20 4.86
C GLY A 32 -13.27 -22.06 4.34
N ALA A 33 -14.04 -22.74 5.21
CA ALA A 33 -15.26 -23.44 4.81
C ALA A 33 -16.36 -22.51 4.23
N ALA A 34 -17.19 -23.05 3.35
CA ALA A 34 -18.32 -22.33 2.74
C ALA A 34 -19.47 -22.11 3.75
N MET A 35 -19.47 -20.95 4.41
CA MET A 35 -20.47 -20.54 5.41
C MET A 35 -21.74 -19.92 4.80
N ASP A 36 -22.16 -20.39 3.62
CA ASP A 36 -23.39 -19.93 2.97
C ASP A 36 -24.63 -20.75 3.38
N ILE A 37 -25.82 -20.13 3.29
CA ILE A 37 -27.09 -20.73 3.72
C ILE A 37 -27.36 -22.10 3.08
N LYS A 38 -26.99 -22.28 1.80
CA LYS A 38 -27.27 -23.51 1.03
C LYS A 38 -26.26 -24.61 1.35
N SER A 39 -25.00 -24.26 1.59
CA SER A 39 -23.98 -25.21 2.06
C SER A 39 -24.22 -25.67 3.48
N LEU A 40 -24.50 -24.76 4.41
CA LEU A 40 -24.82 -25.10 5.81
C LEU A 40 -26.10 -25.92 5.93
N ALA A 41 -27.18 -25.53 5.23
CA ALA A 41 -28.45 -26.27 5.28
C ALA A 41 -28.40 -27.66 4.59
N ARG A 42 -27.35 -27.98 3.82
CA ARG A 42 -27.14 -29.34 3.30
C ARG A 42 -26.69 -30.30 4.41
N SER A 43 -26.02 -29.81 5.44
CA SER A 43 -25.49 -30.61 6.55
C SER A 43 -26.32 -30.51 7.84
N GLN A 44 -27.39 -29.70 7.88
CA GLN A 44 -28.29 -29.65 9.03
C GLN A 44 -29.39 -30.72 8.92
N PRO A 45 -29.51 -31.65 9.89
CA PRO A 45 -30.61 -32.61 9.92
C PRO A 45 -31.93 -32.01 10.42
N LEU A 46 -31.88 -30.91 11.18
CA LEU A 46 -33.04 -30.31 11.86
C LEU A 46 -33.57 -29.01 11.22
N TYR A 47 -32.76 -28.31 10.42
CA TYR A 47 -33.06 -26.94 9.99
C TYR A 47 -32.83 -26.72 8.49
N GLY A 48 -33.92 -26.47 7.75
CA GLY A 48 -33.87 -26.12 6.33
C GLY A 48 -33.30 -24.71 6.06
N GLN A 49 -33.11 -24.39 4.77
CA GLN A 49 -32.45 -23.15 4.30
C GLN A 49 -33.01 -21.86 4.91
N MET A 50 -34.33 -21.72 5.07
CA MET A 50 -34.92 -20.52 5.70
C MET A 50 -34.53 -20.39 7.18
N ALA A 51 -34.50 -21.50 7.93
CA ALA A 51 -34.17 -21.53 9.35
C ALA A 51 -32.68 -21.28 9.61
N VAL A 52 -31.81 -21.84 8.75
CA VAL A 52 -30.36 -21.50 8.71
C VAL A 52 -30.18 -20.03 8.35
N GLY A 53 -30.93 -19.54 7.36
CA GLY A 53 -30.91 -18.14 6.93
C GLY A 53 -31.35 -17.16 8.01
N SER A 54 -32.34 -17.48 8.85
CA SER A 54 -32.68 -16.65 10.02
C SER A 54 -31.64 -16.76 11.13
N ALA A 55 -31.09 -17.97 11.38
CA ALA A 55 -30.11 -18.19 12.43
C ALA A 55 -28.79 -17.43 12.18
N LEU A 56 -28.26 -17.46 10.95
CA LEU A 56 -27.09 -16.64 10.59
C LEU A 56 -27.31 -15.14 10.81
N ARG A 57 -28.55 -14.66 10.66
CA ARG A 57 -28.88 -13.24 10.85
C ARG A 57 -28.99 -12.88 12.32
N ALA A 58 -29.64 -13.71 13.13
CA ALA A 58 -29.61 -13.59 14.58
C ALA A 58 -28.18 -13.66 15.14
N LEU A 59 -27.30 -14.50 14.58
CA LEU A 59 -25.88 -14.58 14.94
C LEU A 59 -25.08 -13.33 14.56
N GLY A 60 -25.45 -12.65 13.47
CA GLY A 60 -24.91 -11.33 13.14
C GLY A 60 -25.35 -10.25 14.12
N VAL A 61 -26.64 -10.20 14.46
CA VAL A 61 -27.19 -9.27 15.46
C VAL A 61 -26.55 -9.51 16.84
N ALA A 62 -26.41 -10.76 17.27
CA ALA A 62 -25.72 -11.16 18.49
C ALA A 62 -24.18 -10.99 18.44
N GLY A 63 -23.62 -10.34 17.41
CA GLY A 63 -22.20 -9.99 17.37
C GLY A 63 -21.21 -11.13 17.11
N HIS A 64 -21.69 -12.34 16.77
CA HIS A 64 -20.84 -13.49 16.44
C HIS A 64 -20.39 -13.49 14.96
N LEU A 65 -21.13 -12.82 14.07
CA LEU A 65 -20.93 -12.87 12.62
C LEU A 65 -20.81 -11.47 11.99
N ARG A 66 -19.90 -11.29 11.02
CA ARG A 66 -19.89 -10.13 10.10
C ARG A 66 -19.63 -10.56 8.66
N HIS A 67 -20.41 -10.03 7.72
CA HIS A 67 -20.23 -10.20 6.28
C HIS A 67 -19.49 -9.01 5.68
N VAL A 68 -18.44 -9.26 4.89
CA VAL A 68 -17.57 -8.23 4.34
C VAL A 68 -17.17 -8.56 2.91
N ARG A 69 -17.34 -7.61 1.97
CA ARG A 69 -16.81 -7.71 0.61
C ARG A 69 -15.36 -7.23 0.58
N CYS A 70 -14.47 -8.09 0.13
CA CYS A 70 -13.03 -7.86 0.02
C CYS A 70 -12.61 -7.67 -1.45
N LEU A 71 -11.83 -6.62 -1.76
CA LEU A 71 -11.11 -6.48 -3.03
C LEU A 71 -9.81 -7.30 -3.01
N ILE A 72 -9.87 -8.51 -3.57
CA ILE A 72 -8.73 -9.43 -3.65
C ILE A 72 -8.10 -9.34 -5.05
N GLY A 73 -6.80 -9.06 -5.09
CA GLY A 73 -6.01 -8.98 -6.34
C GLY A 73 -5.02 -7.81 -6.33
N GLU A 74 -4.00 -7.93 -7.17
CA GLU A 74 -2.94 -6.93 -7.37
C GLU A 74 -2.81 -6.60 -8.87
N GLY A 75 -2.30 -5.41 -9.19
CA GLY A 75 -2.29 -4.89 -10.55
C GLY A 75 -3.71 -4.74 -11.13
N GLY A 76 -3.82 -4.85 -12.45
CA GLY A 76 -5.07 -4.64 -13.20
C GLY A 76 -6.09 -5.79 -13.13
N GLN A 77 -5.98 -6.71 -12.17
CA GLN A 77 -6.86 -7.88 -12.01
C GLN A 77 -7.34 -7.99 -10.56
N VAL A 78 -8.42 -7.29 -10.24
CA VAL A 78 -9.01 -7.25 -8.88
C VAL A 78 -10.45 -7.74 -8.91
N ARG A 79 -10.79 -8.63 -7.97
CA ARG A 79 -12.13 -9.21 -7.82
C ARG A 79 -12.72 -8.93 -6.45
N TRP A 80 -14.03 -8.71 -6.40
CA TRP A 80 -14.78 -8.72 -5.15
C TRP A 80 -15.01 -10.16 -4.68
N VAL A 81 -14.79 -10.43 -3.41
CA VAL A 81 -15.06 -11.71 -2.75
C VAL A 81 -15.70 -11.44 -1.39
N THR A 82 -16.88 -11.98 -1.12
CA THR A 82 -17.47 -11.92 0.23
C THR A 82 -16.71 -12.88 1.15
N ARG A 83 -16.20 -12.35 2.27
CA ARG A 83 -15.73 -13.12 3.41
C ARG A 83 -16.76 -13.05 4.53
N THR A 84 -16.86 -14.13 5.29
CA THR A 84 -17.66 -14.21 6.51
C THR A 84 -16.71 -14.36 7.69
N PHE A 85 -16.77 -13.42 8.62
CA PHE A 85 -15.95 -13.43 9.83
C PHE A 85 -16.76 -13.98 11.00
N TRP A 86 -16.23 -14.99 11.70
CA TRP A 86 -16.86 -15.69 12.82
C TRP A 86 -16.11 -15.47 14.14
N SER A 87 -16.84 -15.31 15.24
CA SER A 87 -16.28 -15.30 16.59
C SER A 87 -17.13 -16.11 17.57
N ARG A 88 -16.52 -17.09 18.23
CA ARG A 88 -17.09 -17.89 19.33
C ARG A 88 -17.62 -17.01 20.47
N ILE A 89 -16.99 -15.86 20.69
CA ILE A 89 -17.39 -14.83 21.66
C ILE A 89 -18.17 -13.75 20.92
N ALA A 90 -19.35 -13.36 21.43
CA ALA A 90 -20.08 -12.20 20.92
C ALA A 90 -19.21 -10.93 21.02
N ARG A 91 -19.06 -10.18 19.92
CA ARG A 91 -18.28 -8.94 19.88
C ARG A 91 -19.19 -7.76 19.58
N ASP A 92 -19.00 -6.67 20.32
CA ASP A 92 -19.66 -5.40 20.09
C ASP A 92 -19.17 -4.71 18.80
N ASN A 93 -19.78 -3.57 18.49
CA ASN A 93 -19.48 -2.84 17.25
C ASN A 93 -18.12 -2.15 17.28
N GLU A 94 -17.62 -1.70 18.44
CA GLU A 94 -16.32 -1.04 18.54
C GLU A 94 -15.19 -2.04 18.30
N TRP A 95 -15.32 -3.26 18.84
CA TRP A 95 -14.42 -4.37 18.54
C TRP A 95 -14.45 -4.77 17.07
N TRP A 96 -15.64 -4.89 16.46
CA TRP A 96 -15.76 -5.21 15.03
C TRP A 96 -15.21 -4.12 14.12
N GLU A 97 -15.45 -2.84 14.42
CA GLU A 97 -14.89 -1.69 13.70
C GLU A 97 -13.35 -1.70 13.80
N ALA A 98 -12.79 -1.91 15.00
CA ALA A 98 -11.34 -1.99 15.23
C ALA A 98 -10.69 -3.20 14.54
N PHE A 99 -11.31 -4.37 14.59
CA PHE A 99 -10.84 -5.59 13.91
C PHE A 99 -10.80 -5.40 12.40
N LEU A 100 -11.88 -4.88 11.79
CA LEU A 100 -11.93 -4.66 10.35
C LEU A 100 -10.97 -3.54 9.90
N ALA A 101 -10.74 -2.53 10.73
CA ALA A 101 -9.69 -1.53 10.49
C ALA A 101 -8.26 -2.11 10.63
N ALA A 102 -8.06 -3.22 11.34
CA ALA A 102 -6.79 -3.96 11.35
C ALA A 102 -6.63 -4.85 10.11
N GLU A 103 -7.66 -5.62 9.75
CA GLU A 103 -7.69 -6.45 8.52
C GLU A 103 -7.48 -5.60 7.25
N GLU A 104 -8.06 -4.39 7.17
CA GLU A 104 -7.86 -3.47 6.04
C GLU A 104 -6.41 -2.97 5.93
N ARG A 105 -5.71 -2.79 7.07
CA ARG A 105 -4.28 -2.44 7.10
C ARG A 105 -3.39 -3.63 6.73
N GLY A 106 -3.67 -4.82 7.28
CA GLY A 106 -2.94 -6.05 6.96
C GLY A 106 -3.17 -6.57 5.52
N SER A 107 -4.23 -6.11 4.86
CA SER A 107 -4.55 -6.42 3.45
C SER A 107 -4.00 -5.39 2.45
N ALA A 108 -3.29 -4.37 2.91
CA ALA A 108 -2.51 -3.48 2.05
C ALA A 108 -1.13 -4.12 1.77
N PRO A 109 -0.49 -3.87 0.61
CA PRO A 109 0.91 -4.23 0.42
C PRO A 109 1.77 -3.56 1.48
N GLN A 110 2.39 -4.36 2.35
CA GLN A 110 3.22 -3.83 3.43
C GLN A 110 4.57 -3.37 2.86
N GLU A 111 4.63 -2.10 2.48
CA GLU A 111 5.88 -1.44 2.13
C GLU A 111 6.85 -1.53 3.31
N ALA A 112 8.00 -2.15 3.08
CA ALA A 112 8.81 -2.75 4.14
C ALA A 112 9.66 -1.72 4.89
N ALA A 113 9.02 -0.96 5.78
CA ALA A 113 9.65 0.02 6.67
C ALA A 113 9.41 -0.32 8.15
N ALA A 114 9.98 -1.43 8.62
CA ALA A 114 10.15 -1.69 10.05
C ALA A 114 11.43 -0.99 10.54
N PRO A 115 11.36 0.03 11.42
CA PRO A 115 12.56 0.58 12.04
C PRO A 115 13.15 -0.46 13.00
N LEU A 116 14.43 -0.78 12.87
CA LEU A 116 15.13 -1.59 13.87
C LEU A 116 15.17 -0.81 15.20
N PRO A 117 14.79 -1.41 16.34
CA PRO A 117 14.70 -0.70 17.61
C PRO A 117 16.10 -0.29 18.11
N PRO A 118 16.38 1.01 18.35
CA PRO A 118 17.70 1.48 18.74
C PRO A 118 17.93 1.37 20.26
N TRP A 119 17.96 0.14 20.79
CA TRP A 119 18.52 -0.09 22.14
C TRP A 119 19.22 -1.45 22.23
N VAL A 120 20.55 -1.41 22.32
CA VAL A 120 21.37 -2.46 22.93
C VAL A 120 22.11 -1.77 24.07
N PRO A 121 21.76 -2.01 25.35
CA PRO A 121 22.48 -1.41 26.47
C PRO A 121 23.89 -2.00 26.56
N THR A 122 24.90 -1.16 26.33
CA THR A 122 26.30 -1.49 26.62
C THR A 122 26.63 -0.97 28.01
N ASP A 123 26.72 -1.86 29.00
CA ASP A 123 27.05 -1.47 30.37
C ASP A 123 28.50 -0.95 30.49
N PRO A 124 28.76 0.11 31.27
CA PRO A 124 30.09 0.70 31.41
C PRO A 124 30.85 0.15 32.64
N ALA A 125 32.07 -0.37 32.44
CA ALA A 125 33.00 -0.66 33.54
C ALA A 125 34.46 -0.41 33.15
N ALA A 126 35.05 0.58 33.83
CA ALA A 126 36.47 0.89 34.05
C ALA A 126 37.58 0.16 33.25
N SER A 127 38.48 0.97 32.65
CA SER A 127 39.86 1.05 33.17
C SER A 127 40.50 2.41 32.83
N GLU A 128 41.25 2.98 33.77
CA GLU A 128 41.99 4.24 33.61
C GLU A 128 43.45 3.98 33.23
N ALA A 129 44.03 4.77 32.34
CA ALA A 129 45.47 4.75 32.06
C ALA A 129 46.02 6.09 31.51
N SER A 130 46.27 7.04 32.41
CA SER A 130 47.33 8.07 32.40
C SER A 130 47.79 8.78 31.11
N ALA A 131 47.62 10.10 31.15
CA ALA A 131 48.63 11.15 30.90
C ALA A 131 49.18 11.43 29.48
N SER A 132 49.15 12.71 29.09
CA SER A 132 50.37 13.54 28.87
C SER A 132 50.09 15.02 28.60
N VAL A 133 50.63 15.90 29.46
CA VAL A 133 50.81 17.37 29.36
C VAL A 133 52.02 17.66 30.29
N PRO A 134 53.03 18.54 30.00
CA PRO A 134 52.84 19.87 29.41
C PRO A 134 54.00 20.46 28.52
N ALA A 135 53.84 21.75 28.22
CA ALA A 135 54.87 22.78 27.92
C ALA A 135 55.25 23.10 26.44
N GLN A 136 55.56 24.39 26.25
CA GLN A 136 55.99 25.12 25.03
C GLN A 136 57.18 26.05 25.44
N PRO A 137 57.61 27.10 24.69
CA PRO A 137 57.49 27.44 23.25
C PRO A 137 58.93 27.49 22.64
N PRO A 138 59.60 28.60 22.19
CA PRO A 138 59.20 29.83 21.49
C PRO A 138 60.12 30.26 20.30
N VAL A 139 59.70 31.34 19.59
CA VAL A 139 60.44 32.25 18.66
C VAL A 139 61.13 31.65 17.39
N THR A 140 61.18 32.28 16.21
CA THR A 140 60.66 33.55 15.60
C THR A 140 60.59 33.33 14.05
N THR A 141 60.31 34.25 13.10
CA THR A 141 60.31 35.74 12.99
C THR A 141 59.03 36.28 12.29
N VAL A 142 59.16 37.28 11.40
CA VAL A 142 58.17 38.06 10.62
C VAL A 142 58.94 38.75 9.45
N PRO A 143 58.36 39.47 8.44
CA PRO A 143 57.06 40.16 8.41
C PRO A 143 56.18 39.96 7.15
N GLN A 144 54.99 40.58 7.18
CA GLN A 144 54.00 40.65 6.08
C GLN A 144 54.25 41.84 5.13
N GLN A 145 53.71 41.79 3.91
CA GLN A 145 52.86 42.86 3.35
C GLN A 145 52.26 42.51 1.97
N ARG A 146 50.93 42.42 1.87
CA ARG A 146 50.07 43.44 1.22
C ARG A 146 48.71 42.85 0.82
N THR A 147 47.64 43.37 1.42
CA THR A 147 46.25 43.04 1.09
C THR A 147 45.88 43.50 -0.33
N ALA A 148 45.16 42.66 -1.05
CA ALA A 148 44.22 43.06 -2.09
C ALA A 148 42.90 42.33 -1.78
N GLU A 149 41.84 43.08 -1.48
CA GLU A 149 40.57 42.55 -0.99
C GLU A 149 39.58 42.47 -2.16
N PRO A 150 39.12 41.28 -2.56
CA PRO A 150 38.00 41.16 -3.48
C PRO A 150 36.71 41.43 -2.72
N GLU A 151 35.89 42.37 -3.20
CA GLU A 151 34.53 42.55 -2.67
C GLU A 151 33.74 41.23 -2.74
N PRO A 152 32.90 40.92 -1.73
CA PRO A 152 32.04 39.75 -1.77
C PRO A 152 30.95 39.96 -2.83
N GLN A 153 31.21 39.48 -4.04
CA GLN A 153 30.18 39.31 -5.05
C GLN A 153 29.09 38.40 -4.44
N PRO A 154 27.80 38.76 -4.51
CA PRO A 154 26.76 37.96 -3.90
C PRO A 154 26.77 36.57 -4.52
N GLU A 155 26.84 35.55 -3.65
CA GLU A 155 26.74 34.15 -4.04
C GLU A 155 25.33 33.92 -4.60
N ALA A 156 25.18 34.13 -5.91
CA ALA A 156 24.02 33.67 -6.65
C ALA A 156 23.93 32.17 -6.42
N GLU A 157 22.92 31.74 -5.65
CA GLU A 157 22.72 30.34 -5.28
C GLU A 157 22.70 29.50 -6.55
N ALA A 158 23.82 28.83 -6.82
CA ALA A 158 23.95 27.91 -7.93
C ALA A 158 23.11 26.68 -7.56
N THR A 159 21.80 26.78 -7.82
CA THR A 159 20.87 25.64 -7.79
C THR A 159 21.52 24.54 -8.59
N VAL A 160 22.01 23.51 -7.90
CA VAL A 160 22.78 22.42 -8.51
C VAL A 160 21.83 21.70 -9.46
N ASP A 161 21.90 22.09 -10.73
CA ASP A 161 20.81 21.92 -11.68
C ASP A 161 20.66 20.44 -11.99
N ARG A 162 19.69 19.82 -11.31
CA ARG A 162 19.62 18.38 -11.19
C ARG A 162 19.09 17.84 -12.51
N PRO A 163 19.91 17.11 -13.31
CA PRO A 163 19.52 16.71 -14.66
C PRO A 163 18.19 15.96 -14.61
N SER A 164 17.24 16.38 -15.44
CA SER A 164 15.86 15.93 -15.31
C SER A 164 15.70 14.43 -15.56
N PRO A 165 14.57 13.80 -15.16
CA PRO A 165 14.26 12.43 -15.54
C PRO A 165 14.33 12.19 -17.06
N ALA A 166 14.03 13.21 -17.87
CA ALA A 166 14.11 13.14 -19.33
C ALA A 166 15.57 13.14 -19.83
N PHE A 167 16.42 14.05 -19.33
CA PHE A 167 17.86 14.05 -19.63
C PHE A 167 18.51 12.72 -19.21
N LEU A 168 18.20 12.25 -18.00
CA LEU A 168 18.75 11.00 -17.44
C LEU A 168 18.29 9.76 -18.21
N ALA A 169 17.08 9.75 -18.77
CA ALA A 169 16.62 8.67 -19.66
C ALA A 169 17.37 8.69 -21.00
N LEU A 170 17.54 9.86 -21.61
CA LEU A 170 18.30 10.02 -22.86
C LEU A 170 19.77 9.61 -22.69
N ALA A 171 20.42 10.04 -21.61
CA ALA A 171 21.80 9.70 -21.29
C ALA A 171 22.03 8.21 -20.96
N ARG A 172 20.95 7.45 -20.66
CA ARG A 172 21.01 5.99 -20.47
C ARG A 172 21.00 5.21 -21.79
N LEU A 173 20.46 5.77 -22.87
CA LEU A 173 20.28 5.06 -24.16
C LEU A 173 21.57 4.41 -24.66
N GLY A 174 22.69 5.14 -24.67
CA GLY A 174 24.00 4.62 -25.10
C GLY A 174 24.58 3.51 -24.22
N ARG A 175 24.04 3.27 -23.02
CA ARG A 175 24.37 2.12 -22.16
C ARG A 175 23.44 0.92 -22.40
N THR A 176 22.23 1.17 -22.90
CA THR A 176 21.26 0.12 -23.28
C THR A 176 21.56 -0.41 -24.69
N ASP A 177 21.92 0.46 -25.63
CA ASP A 177 22.39 0.10 -26.98
C ASP A 177 23.39 1.15 -27.47
N SER A 178 24.61 0.72 -27.81
CA SER A 178 25.69 1.64 -28.22
C SER A 178 25.41 2.38 -29.53
N ARG A 179 24.47 1.89 -30.37
CA ARG A 179 23.99 2.60 -31.57
C ARG A 179 23.14 3.84 -31.23
N LEU A 180 22.74 4.00 -29.98
CA LEU A 180 22.00 5.16 -29.45
C LEU A 180 22.82 6.00 -28.47
N ALA A 181 24.15 6.01 -28.60
CA ALA A 181 24.99 6.96 -27.90
C ALA A 181 24.66 8.41 -28.32
N LEU A 182 24.48 9.29 -27.33
CA LEU A 182 24.18 10.71 -27.49
C LEU A 182 25.17 11.53 -26.66
N SER A 183 25.57 12.71 -27.13
CA SER A 183 26.35 13.65 -26.31
C SER A 183 25.45 14.36 -25.28
N ALA A 184 26.06 15.06 -24.31
CA ALA A 184 25.31 15.89 -23.37
C ALA A 184 24.51 17.00 -24.08
N ALA A 185 25.05 17.56 -25.17
CA ALA A 185 24.36 18.56 -25.99
C ALA A 185 23.17 17.96 -26.75
N ASP A 186 23.31 16.74 -27.28
CA ASP A 186 22.20 16.00 -27.90
C ASP A 186 21.10 15.69 -26.88
N CYS A 187 21.47 15.30 -25.66
CA CYS A 187 20.52 15.01 -24.59
C CYS A 187 19.71 16.26 -24.22
N ALA A 188 20.37 17.41 -23.98
CA ALA A 188 19.71 18.68 -23.70
C ALA A 188 18.81 19.14 -24.88
N ALA A 189 19.28 19.00 -26.12
CA ALA A 189 18.51 19.38 -27.32
C ALA A 189 17.29 18.47 -27.59
N LEU A 190 17.23 17.28 -26.99
CA LEU A 190 16.10 16.34 -27.07
C LEU A 190 15.24 16.32 -25.79
N GLU A 191 15.70 16.95 -24.71
CA GLU A 191 15.14 16.86 -23.37
C GLU A 191 13.67 17.28 -23.32
N GLN A 192 13.30 18.41 -23.91
CA GLN A 192 11.91 18.88 -23.94
C GLN A 192 10.97 17.93 -24.70
N ALA A 193 11.47 17.26 -25.75
CA ALA A 193 10.70 16.29 -26.50
C ALA A 193 10.51 14.97 -25.72
N ALA A 194 11.52 14.57 -24.94
CA ALA A 194 11.40 13.46 -24.00
C ALA A 194 10.49 13.80 -22.80
N ALA A 195 10.58 15.02 -22.26
CA ALA A 195 9.71 15.52 -21.19
C ALA A 195 8.22 15.50 -21.60
N GLU A 196 7.90 15.72 -22.88
CA GLU A 196 6.52 15.59 -23.39
C GLU A 196 5.96 14.15 -23.30
N TRP A 197 6.82 13.11 -23.20
CA TRP A 197 6.39 11.72 -22.92
C TRP A 197 6.11 11.52 -21.43
N PHE A 198 6.98 12.00 -20.54
CA PHE A 198 6.73 11.95 -19.08
C PHE A 198 5.45 12.72 -18.71
N ALA A 199 5.19 13.85 -19.36
CA ALA A 199 3.93 14.61 -19.23
C ALA A 199 2.66 13.86 -19.73
N ARG A 200 2.82 12.69 -20.37
CA ARG A 200 1.72 11.76 -20.73
C ARG A 200 1.62 10.55 -19.79
N GLY A 201 2.40 10.52 -18.71
CA GLY A 201 2.41 9.41 -17.75
C GLY A 201 3.28 8.22 -18.17
N VAL A 202 4.25 8.41 -19.08
CA VAL A 202 5.24 7.37 -19.43
C VAL A 202 6.44 7.41 -18.48
N ASP A 203 6.89 6.23 -18.06
CA ASP A 203 8.13 6.06 -17.29
C ASP A 203 9.40 5.97 -18.17
N ALA A 204 10.58 6.07 -17.54
CA ALA A 204 11.86 6.09 -18.23
C ALA A 204 12.23 4.76 -18.91
N ASP A 205 11.76 3.61 -18.39
CA ASP A 205 12.10 2.30 -18.93
C ASP A 205 11.24 1.97 -20.15
N TYR A 206 9.96 2.37 -20.15
CA TYR A 206 9.09 2.36 -21.32
C TYR A 206 9.65 3.27 -22.41
N LEU A 207 10.04 4.52 -22.08
CA LEU A 207 10.64 5.45 -23.04
C LEU A 207 11.91 4.84 -23.67
N THR A 208 12.84 4.35 -22.85
CA THR A 208 14.08 3.69 -23.28
C THR A 208 13.78 2.51 -24.22
N ARG A 209 12.82 1.65 -23.84
CA ARG A 209 12.40 0.48 -24.62
C ARG A 209 11.80 0.87 -25.97
N VAL A 210 10.96 1.90 -26.05
CA VAL A 210 10.36 2.36 -27.32
C VAL A 210 11.37 3.05 -28.22
N LEU A 211 12.39 3.72 -27.67
CA LEU A 211 13.48 4.29 -28.46
C LEU A 211 14.41 3.19 -29.03
N ALA A 212 14.70 2.13 -28.27
CA ALA A 212 15.58 1.02 -28.68
C ALA A 212 14.89 -0.13 -29.44
N ALA A 213 13.56 -0.25 -29.44
CA ALA A 213 12.86 -1.38 -30.07
C ALA A 213 13.02 -1.43 -31.60
N GLY A 214 13.65 -2.49 -32.14
CA GLY A 214 13.79 -2.68 -33.58
C GLY A 214 14.71 -1.65 -34.23
N LEU A 215 15.95 -1.58 -33.78
CA LEU A 215 17.02 -0.78 -34.37
C LEU A 215 17.60 -1.44 -35.64
N PRO A 216 17.88 -0.68 -36.72
CA PRO A 216 18.62 -1.17 -37.87
C PRO A 216 20.08 -1.55 -37.50
N ALA A 217 20.74 -2.33 -38.36
CA ALA A 217 22.08 -2.87 -38.08
C ALA A 217 23.11 -1.78 -37.69
N SER A 218 23.14 -0.67 -38.43
CA SER A 218 23.84 0.57 -38.08
C SER A 218 22.83 1.72 -37.92
N VAL A 219 23.21 2.75 -37.15
CA VAL A 219 22.46 4.02 -37.02
C VAL A 219 23.43 5.16 -37.24
N ASP A 220 23.40 5.78 -38.42
CA ASP A 220 24.40 6.77 -38.83
C ASP A 220 24.18 8.15 -38.20
N SER A 221 23.00 8.39 -37.61
CA SER A 221 22.69 9.58 -36.82
C SER A 221 21.80 9.23 -35.61
N PRO A 222 22.40 8.94 -34.44
CA PRO A 222 21.67 8.64 -33.21
C PRO A 222 20.70 9.76 -32.82
N PHE A 223 21.15 11.01 -32.84
CA PHE A 223 20.33 12.20 -32.58
C PHE A 223 19.12 12.28 -33.54
N GLY A 224 19.36 12.15 -34.86
CA GLY A 224 18.30 12.23 -35.86
C GLY A 224 17.26 11.11 -35.71
N PHE A 225 17.71 9.89 -35.38
CA PHE A 225 16.86 8.73 -35.14
C PHE A 225 16.02 8.88 -33.87
N VAL A 226 16.63 9.26 -32.75
CA VAL A 226 15.92 9.48 -31.47
C VAL A 226 14.93 10.64 -31.58
N ARG A 227 15.33 11.78 -32.17
CA ARG A 227 14.43 12.92 -32.43
C ARG A 227 13.22 12.50 -33.25
N ARG A 228 13.44 11.68 -34.28
CA ARG A 228 12.35 11.16 -35.12
C ARG A 228 11.43 10.24 -34.32
N ARG A 229 11.94 9.31 -33.50
CA ARG A 229 11.09 8.44 -32.67
C ARG A 229 10.32 9.20 -31.59
N LEU A 230 10.95 10.16 -30.91
CA LEU A 230 10.31 11.01 -29.90
C LEU A 230 9.09 11.75 -30.46
N ARG A 231 9.09 12.09 -31.76
CA ARG A 231 7.94 12.67 -32.46
C ARG A 231 6.99 11.60 -33.03
N ASP A 232 7.50 10.68 -33.84
CA ASP A 232 6.72 9.73 -34.65
C ASP A 232 6.09 8.59 -33.83
N LYS A 233 6.47 8.42 -32.56
CA LYS A 233 5.94 7.40 -31.62
C LYS A 233 5.36 7.97 -30.33
N ILE A 234 5.19 9.29 -30.23
CA ILE A 234 4.68 9.92 -29.01
C ILE A 234 3.28 9.35 -28.64
N PRO A 235 3.04 8.97 -27.37
CA PRO A 235 1.74 8.42 -26.98
C PRO A 235 0.60 9.44 -27.19
N PRO A 236 -0.65 8.98 -27.39
CA PRO A 236 -1.80 9.86 -27.25
C PRO A 236 -1.84 10.45 -25.84
N ARG A 237 -2.35 11.67 -25.70
CA ARG A 237 -2.70 12.21 -24.38
C ARG A 237 -3.93 11.46 -23.89
N LEU A 238 -3.73 10.47 -23.03
CA LEU A 238 -4.81 9.95 -22.21
C LEU A 238 -5.38 11.09 -21.35
N PRO A 239 -6.67 11.08 -21.00
CA PRO A 239 -7.17 11.94 -19.93
C PRO A 239 -6.30 11.70 -18.70
N ALA A 240 -5.80 12.76 -18.08
CA ALA A 240 -4.95 12.63 -16.90
C ALA A 240 -5.69 11.81 -15.86
N ALA A 241 -5.22 10.59 -15.58
CA ALA A 241 -5.72 9.80 -14.47
C ALA A 241 -5.55 10.67 -13.22
N ALA A 242 -6.67 11.02 -12.58
CA ALA A 242 -6.67 11.92 -11.43
C ALA A 242 -5.60 11.42 -10.45
N PRO A 243 -4.63 12.26 -10.05
CA PRO A 243 -3.37 11.80 -9.49
C PRO A 243 -3.65 10.87 -8.32
N VAL A 244 -3.24 9.61 -8.45
CA VAL A 244 -3.46 8.57 -7.44
C VAL A 244 -2.55 8.93 -6.27
N VAL A 245 -3.07 9.74 -5.34
CA VAL A 245 -2.36 10.24 -4.18
C VAL A 245 -1.86 9.05 -3.37
N PRO A 246 -0.54 8.79 -3.32
CA PRO A 246 0.02 7.74 -2.48
C PRO A 246 -0.17 8.19 -1.03
N GLY A 247 -1.16 7.60 -0.34
CA GLY A 247 -1.59 8.08 0.98
C GLY A 247 -3.09 7.96 1.25
N THR A 248 -3.94 7.77 0.23
CA THR A 248 -5.30 7.25 0.48
C THR A 248 -5.27 5.74 0.34
N PRO A 249 -5.40 4.94 1.42
CA PRO A 249 -5.52 3.49 1.28
C PRO A 249 -6.78 3.20 0.47
N VAL A 250 -6.63 2.49 -0.65
CA VAL A 250 -7.77 1.96 -1.42
C VAL A 250 -8.48 1.00 -0.48
N ARG A 251 -9.61 1.42 0.10
CA ARG A 251 -10.35 0.61 1.07
C ARG A 251 -10.82 -0.68 0.39
N ARG A 252 -10.27 -1.80 0.84
CA ARG A 252 -10.53 -3.12 0.28
C ARG A 252 -11.69 -3.80 0.98
N LEU A 253 -12.13 -3.32 2.14
CA LEU A 253 -13.22 -3.90 2.93
C LEU A 253 -14.48 -3.04 2.89
N ILE A 254 -15.62 -3.67 2.59
CA ILE A 254 -16.96 -3.07 2.65
C ILE A 254 -17.85 -4.01 3.47
N VAL A 255 -18.47 -3.52 4.54
CA VAL A 255 -19.37 -4.32 5.39
C VAL A 255 -20.74 -4.43 4.74
N GLU A 256 -21.39 -5.58 4.88
CA GLU A 256 -22.76 -5.81 4.42
C GLU A 256 -23.74 -5.83 5.59
N CYS A 257 -24.96 -5.29 5.39
CA CYS A 257 -26.04 -5.46 6.37
C CYS A 257 -26.38 -6.94 6.53
N THR A 258 -26.44 -7.41 7.77
CA THR A 258 -26.85 -8.76 8.12
C THR A 258 -28.24 -9.13 7.58
N GLU A 259 -29.21 -8.21 7.54
CA GLU A 259 -30.55 -8.48 7.03
C GLU A 259 -30.68 -8.30 5.50
N CYS A 260 -30.35 -7.12 4.98
CA CYS A 260 -30.65 -6.75 3.59
C CYS A 260 -29.44 -6.74 2.63
N ALA A 261 -28.26 -7.20 3.08
CA ALA A 261 -27.02 -7.24 2.30
C ALA A 261 -26.58 -5.91 1.64
N VAL A 262 -27.09 -4.76 2.13
CA VAL A 262 -26.68 -3.45 1.61
C VAL A 262 -25.22 -3.18 2.02
N PRO A 263 -24.32 -2.84 1.07
CA PRO A 263 -22.94 -2.52 1.36
C PRO A 263 -22.79 -1.13 2.02
N GLY A 264 -21.80 -0.98 2.89
CA GLY A 264 -21.47 0.29 3.54
C GLY A 264 -20.12 0.30 4.23
N ARG A 265 -19.79 1.41 4.89
CA ARG A 265 -18.63 1.50 5.80
C ARG A 265 -18.99 0.89 7.17
N PRO A 266 -18.03 0.33 7.93
CA PRO A 266 -18.29 -0.32 9.22
C PRO A 266 -19.15 0.53 10.17
N GLU A 267 -18.85 1.83 10.28
CA GLU A 267 -19.40 2.77 11.24
C GLU A 267 -20.88 3.15 10.96
N ALA A 268 -21.43 2.74 9.80
CA ALA A 268 -22.84 2.89 9.45
C ALA A 268 -23.73 1.79 10.07
N PHE A 269 -23.14 0.65 10.39
CA PHE A 269 -23.81 -0.51 10.97
C PHE A 269 -23.75 -0.45 12.50
N ARG A 270 -24.80 -0.92 13.15
CA ARG A 270 -24.76 -1.34 14.54
C ARG A 270 -25.42 -2.69 14.62
N ASP A 271 -24.76 -3.61 15.31
CA ASP A 271 -25.21 -4.99 15.51
C ASP A 271 -25.38 -5.71 14.15
N GLY A 272 -24.47 -5.42 13.22
CA GLY A 272 -24.51 -5.90 11.82
C GLY A 272 -25.60 -5.28 10.95
N LEU A 273 -26.55 -4.52 11.52
CA LEU A 273 -27.70 -3.96 10.82
C LEU A 273 -27.48 -2.51 10.37
N CYS A 274 -27.93 -2.18 9.16
CA CYS A 274 -27.94 -0.81 8.65
C CYS A 274 -29.10 0.01 9.27
N ARG A 275 -29.03 1.36 9.21
CA ARG A 275 -30.02 2.24 9.85
C ARG A 275 -31.49 1.89 9.51
N PRO A 276 -31.88 1.61 8.24
CA PRO A 276 -33.25 1.20 7.92
C PRO A 276 -33.69 -0.11 8.59
N CYS A 277 -32.85 -1.17 8.59
CA CYS A 277 -33.23 -2.44 9.22
C CYS A 277 -33.41 -2.30 10.74
N ARG A 278 -32.55 -1.52 11.41
CA ARG A 278 -32.70 -1.17 12.86
C ARG A 278 -33.93 -0.30 13.18
N GLN A 279 -34.71 0.10 12.17
CA GLN A 279 -35.97 0.83 12.32
C GLN A 279 -37.18 -0.02 11.89
N LEU A 280 -36.95 -1.22 11.36
CA LEU A 280 -37.97 -2.18 10.93
C LEU A 280 -38.09 -3.36 11.91
N ASP A 281 -37.03 -3.66 12.66
CA ASP A 281 -37.07 -4.45 13.90
C ASP A 281 -37.12 -3.52 15.13
N PRO A 282 -38.31 -3.05 15.57
CA PRO A 282 -38.49 -2.62 16.95
C PRO A 282 -38.45 -3.86 17.86
N ALA A 283 -37.61 -3.81 18.89
CA ALA A 283 -37.46 -4.87 19.90
C ALA A 283 -38.65 -4.95 20.87
#